data_AF-A0A259K220-F1
#
_entry.id   AF-A0A259K220-F1
#
_cell.length_a   1.000
_cell.length_b   1.000
_cell.length_c   1.000
_cell.angle_alpha   90.00
_cell.angle_beta   90.00
_cell.angle_gamma   90.00
#
_symmetry.space_group_name_H-M   'P 1'
#
loop_
_entity.id
_entity.type
_entity.pdbx_description
1 polymer ?
#
loop_
_entity_poly.entity_id
_entity_poly.type
_entity_poly.pdbx_seq_one_letter_code
_entity_poly.pdbx_strand_id
1 'polypeptide(L)'
;MSLTTAFNTAQSSLLTTATQISTSARNVAGAGDPAASRKITVTTTTADGSARVVNITRASDNLLYERTLGATSASAGQQAILLGLGQLKLTVGDTTDTTSPAAKLGVLDNALNTYANA
;
A
#
# COMPACT_ATOMS: atom_id res chain seq x y z
N MET A 1 -46.11 12.49 9.39
CA MET A 1 -44.77 13.12 9.40
C MET A 1 -44.88 14.40 10.21
N SER A 2 -44.28 14.43 11.40
CA SER A 2 -44.51 15.48 12.40
C SER A 2 -43.54 16.65 12.24
N LEU A 3 -43.90 17.81 12.80
CA LEU A 3 -43.02 18.99 12.91
C LEU A 3 -41.68 18.65 13.58
N THR A 4 -41.67 17.69 14.50
CA THR A 4 -40.44 17.20 15.15
C THR A 4 -39.48 16.57 14.14
N THR A 5 -39.99 15.77 13.20
CA THR A 5 -39.16 15.20 12.11
C THR A 5 -38.60 16.31 11.22
N ALA A 6 -39.44 17.29 10.83
CA ALA A 6 -39.01 18.42 10.03
C ALA A 6 -37.93 19.27 10.73
N PHE A 7 -38.09 19.51 12.04
CA PHE A 7 -37.11 20.22 12.85
C PHE A 7 -35.78 19.47 12.94
N ASN A 8 -35.83 18.15 13.18
CA ASN A 8 -34.62 17.31 13.25
C ASN A 8 -33.88 17.27 11.91
N THR A 9 -34.61 17.18 10.79
CA THR A 9 -34.03 17.27 9.44
C THR A 9 -33.38 18.63 9.20
N ALA A 10 -34.03 19.73 9.55
CA ALA A 10 -33.47 21.08 9.41
C ALA A 10 -32.20 21.26 10.26
N GLN A 11 -32.23 20.80 11.52
CA GLN A 11 -31.07 20.84 12.42
C GLN A 11 -29.88 20.04 11.85
N SER A 12 -30.13 18.79 11.43
CA SER A 12 -29.08 17.93 10.87
C SER A 12 -28.49 18.48 9.57
N SER A 13 -29.33 19.11 8.73
CA SER A 13 -28.91 19.76 7.48
C SER A 13 -28.02 20.98 7.75
N LEU A 14 -28.37 21.80 8.76
CA LEU A 14 -27.58 22.95 9.15
C LEU A 14 -26.21 22.53 9.71
N LEU A 15 -26.16 21.50 10.57
CA LEU A 15 -24.91 20.97 11.12
C LEU A 15 -24.01 20.38 10.02
N THR A 16 -24.61 19.67 9.06
CA THR A 16 -23.89 19.11 7.91
C THR A 16 -23.32 20.22 7.03
N THR A 17 -24.13 21.26 6.75
CA THR A 17 -23.72 22.43 5.96
C THR A 17 -22.60 23.20 6.66
N ALA A 18 -22.70 23.43 7.98
CA ALA A 18 -21.64 24.08 8.75
C ALA A 18 -20.31 23.30 8.67
N THR A 19 -20.37 21.98 8.66
CA THR A 19 -19.18 21.13 8.50
C THR A 19 -18.57 21.25 7.10
N GLN A 20 -19.41 21.28 6.06
CA GLN A 20 -18.96 21.51 4.68
C GLN A 20 -18.29 22.88 4.52
N ILE A 21 -18.88 23.93 5.10
CA ILE A 21 -18.30 25.29 5.11
C ILE A 21 -16.96 25.30 5.83
N SER A 22 -16.87 24.69 7.02
CA SER A 22 -15.61 24.59 7.78
C SER A 22 -14.52 23.86 7.00
N THR A 23 -14.89 22.78 6.30
CA THR A 23 -13.96 22.01 5.46
C THR A 23 -13.49 22.83 4.26
N SER A 24 -14.40 23.57 3.62
CA SER A 24 -14.06 24.50 2.53
C SER A 24 -13.10 25.59 3.01
N ALA A 25 -13.38 26.23 4.14
CA ALA A 25 -12.50 27.25 4.73
C ALA A 25 -11.10 26.70 5.02
N ARG A 26 -11.00 25.48 5.54
CA ARG A 26 -9.70 24.80 5.77
C ARG A 26 -8.96 24.50 4.46
N ASN A 27 -9.67 24.13 3.39
CA ASN A 27 -9.05 23.92 2.08
C ASN A 27 -8.53 25.23 1.50
N VAL A 28 -9.29 26.33 1.61
CA VAL A 28 -8.87 27.66 1.17
C VAL A 28 -7.64 28.12 1.94
N ALA A 29 -7.63 27.97 3.26
CA ALA A 29 -6.49 28.33 4.11
C ALA A 29 -5.22 27.56 3.74
N GLY A 30 -5.35 26.30 3.31
CA GLY A 30 -4.23 25.46 2.88
C GLY A 30 -3.90 25.55 1.39
N ALA A 31 -4.58 26.39 0.60
CA ALA A 31 -4.45 26.37 -0.87
C ALA A 31 -3.04 26.73 -1.37
N GLY A 32 -2.27 27.49 -0.58
CA GLY A 32 -0.89 27.85 -0.90
C GLY A 32 0.17 26.85 -0.41
N ASP A 33 -0.23 25.81 0.32
CA ASP A 33 0.70 24.79 0.84
C ASP A 33 0.81 23.62 -0.16
N PRO A 34 1.99 23.39 -0.77
CA PRO A 34 2.20 22.27 -1.69
C PRO A 34 1.97 20.89 -1.08
N ALA A 35 2.06 20.76 0.26
CA ALA A 35 1.79 19.52 0.98
C ALA A 35 0.29 19.35 1.36
N ALA A 36 -0.53 20.36 1.14
CA ALA A 36 -1.95 20.27 1.42
C ALA A 36 -2.67 19.37 0.40
N SER A 37 -3.56 18.52 0.91
CA SER A 37 -4.54 17.83 0.07
C SER A 37 -5.94 18.34 0.39
N ARG A 38 -6.73 18.54 -0.67
CA ARG A 38 -8.13 18.93 -0.55
C ARG A 38 -8.89 17.90 0.28
N LYS A 39 -9.57 18.37 1.32
CA LYS A 39 -10.48 17.61 2.17
C LYS A 39 -11.87 17.60 1.55
N ILE A 40 -12.56 16.48 1.62
CA ILE A 40 -13.89 16.25 1.04
C ILE A 40 -14.80 15.77 2.16
N THR A 41 -15.85 16.53 2.46
CA THR A 41 -16.88 16.13 3.42
C THR A 41 -17.85 15.17 2.72
N VAL A 42 -17.80 13.90 3.06
CA VAL A 42 -18.72 12.88 2.54
C VAL A 42 -19.99 12.91 3.38
N THR A 43 -21.11 13.15 2.73
CA THR A 43 -22.42 13.26 3.39
C THR A 43 -23.38 12.19 2.89
N THR A 44 -24.30 11.79 3.76
CA THR A 44 -25.40 10.88 3.44
C THR A 44 -26.71 11.39 4.02
N THR A 45 -27.81 10.87 3.51
CA THR A 45 -29.15 11.08 4.07
C THR A 45 -29.64 9.74 4.62
N THR A 46 -30.03 9.72 5.89
CA THR A 46 -30.58 8.51 6.52
C THR A 46 -32.07 8.37 6.22
N ALA A 47 -32.63 7.18 6.48
CA ALA A 47 -34.03 6.86 6.16
C ALA A 47 -35.06 7.79 6.86
N ASP A 48 -34.67 8.44 7.95
CA ASP A 48 -35.46 9.46 8.65
C ASP A 48 -35.41 10.86 7.99
N GLY A 49 -34.72 10.99 6.86
CA GLY A 49 -34.53 12.24 6.13
C GLY A 49 -33.47 13.17 6.72
N SER A 50 -32.75 12.75 7.77
CA SER A 50 -31.67 13.58 8.35
C SER A 50 -30.38 13.51 7.51
N ALA A 51 -29.69 14.64 7.39
CA ALA A 51 -28.40 14.73 6.70
C ALA A 51 -27.26 14.52 7.71
N ARG A 52 -26.26 13.71 7.34
CA ARG A 52 -25.13 13.38 8.22
C ARG A 52 -23.82 13.39 7.45
N VAL A 53 -22.77 13.83 8.13
CA VAL A 53 -21.39 13.65 7.66
C VAL A 53 -20.94 12.24 8.04
N VAL A 54 -20.56 11.45 7.04
CA VAL A 54 -20.10 10.07 7.22
C VAL A 54 -18.59 10.04 7.42
N ASN A 55 -17.86 10.87 6.67
CA ASN A 55 -16.42 10.94 6.73
C ASN A 55 -15.90 12.27 6.18
N ILE A 56 -14.66 12.63 6.51
CA ILE A 56 -13.90 13.67 5.81
C ILE A 56 -12.63 13.02 5.24
N THR A 57 -12.60 12.81 3.93
CA THR A 57 -11.48 12.15 3.23
C THR A 57 -10.56 13.19 2.60
N ARG A 58 -9.32 12.80 2.25
CA ARG A 58 -8.43 13.64 1.43
C ARG A 58 -8.43 13.12 0.00
N ALA A 59 -8.38 14.05 -0.96
CA ALA A 59 -8.28 13.70 -2.38
C ALA A 59 -7.05 12.84 -2.72
N SER A 60 -5.98 12.92 -1.93
CA SER A 60 -4.75 12.14 -2.11
C SER A 60 -4.83 10.68 -1.63
N ASP A 61 -5.83 10.31 -0.82
CA ASP A 61 -5.80 9.04 -0.08
C ASP A 61 -5.79 7.81 -1.01
N ASN A 62 -6.61 7.80 -2.06
CA ASN A 62 -6.67 6.68 -3.01
C ASN A 62 -5.34 6.51 -3.78
N LEU A 63 -4.77 7.63 -4.26
CA LEU A 63 -3.51 7.60 -5.00
C LEU A 63 -2.35 7.16 -4.10
N LEU A 64 -2.34 7.61 -2.83
CA LEU A 64 -1.34 7.16 -1.86
C LEU A 64 -1.47 5.65 -1.61
N TYR A 65 -2.70 5.16 -1.42
CA TYR A 65 -2.97 3.74 -1.24
C TYR A 65 -2.46 2.90 -2.42
N GLU A 66 -2.81 3.27 -3.66
CA GLU A 66 -2.35 2.56 -4.86
C GLU A 66 -0.83 2.55 -4.99
N ARG A 67 -0.18 3.69 -4.71
CA ARG A 67 1.29 3.79 -4.75
C ARG A 67 1.96 2.92 -3.69
N THR A 68 1.45 2.95 -2.46
CA THR A 68 1.96 2.10 -1.39
C THR A 68 1.77 0.63 -1.74
N LEU A 69 0.60 0.25 -2.23
CA LEU A 69 0.32 -1.12 -2.68
C LEU A 69 1.31 -1.57 -3.76
N GLY A 70 1.49 -0.76 -4.81
CA GLY A 70 2.43 -1.07 -5.90
C GLY A 70 3.89 -1.18 -5.42
N ALA A 71 4.33 -0.27 -4.55
CA ALA A 71 5.67 -0.33 -3.96
C ALA A 71 5.88 -1.58 -3.11
N THR A 72 4.89 -1.95 -2.28
CA THR A 72 4.92 -3.17 -1.48
C THR A 72 4.95 -4.41 -2.37
N SER A 73 4.14 -4.48 -3.41
CA SER A 73 4.15 -5.60 -4.36
C SER A 73 5.48 -5.74 -5.09
N ALA A 74 6.06 -4.63 -5.56
CA ALA A 74 7.37 -4.64 -6.21
C ALA A 74 8.48 -5.10 -5.24
N SER A 75 8.45 -4.61 -4.00
CA SER A 75 9.38 -5.04 -2.95
C SER A 75 9.25 -6.54 -2.65
N ALA A 76 8.03 -7.06 -2.56
CA ALA A 76 7.79 -8.48 -2.33
C ALA A 76 8.31 -9.34 -3.49
N GLY A 77 8.13 -8.89 -4.74
CA GLY A 77 8.69 -9.54 -5.93
C GLY A 77 10.23 -9.61 -5.89
N GLN A 78 10.89 -8.50 -5.58
CA GLN A 78 12.34 -8.47 -5.44
C GLN A 78 12.85 -9.34 -4.29
N GLN A 79 12.11 -9.37 -3.17
CA GLN A 79 12.43 -10.25 -2.05
C GLN A 79 12.35 -11.73 -2.42
N ALA A 80 11.34 -12.12 -3.20
CA ALA A 80 11.22 -13.50 -3.69
C ALA A 80 12.38 -13.89 -4.62
N ILE A 81 12.79 -12.98 -5.53
CA ILE A 81 13.97 -13.19 -6.39
C ILE A 81 15.23 -13.35 -5.54
N LEU A 82 15.44 -12.47 -4.56
CA LEU A 82 16.60 -12.55 -3.66
C LEU A 82 16.64 -13.88 -2.90
N LEU A 83 15.50 -14.34 -2.38
CA LEU A 83 15.40 -15.63 -1.70
C LEU A 83 15.74 -16.79 -2.65
N GLY A 84 15.22 -16.76 -3.87
CA GLY A 84 15.53 -17.77 -4.90
C GLY A 84 17.02 -17.79 -5.26
N LEU A 85 17.63 -16.62 -5.47
CA LEU A 85 19.07 -16.50 -5.71
C LEU A 85 19.90 -16.97 -4.51
N GLY A 86 19.45 -16.68 -3.30
CA GLY A 86 20.07 -17.20 -2.07
C GLY A 86 20.10 -18.72 -2.03
N GLN A 87 18.98 -19.38 -2.38
CA GLN A 87 18.92 -20.85 -2.46
C GLN A 87 19.81 -21.42 -3.58
N LEU A 88 19.82 -20.78 -4.74
CA LEU A 88 20.68 -21.22 -5.85
C LEU A 88 22.18 -21.09 -5.49
N LYS A 89 22.55 -20.02 -4.77
CA LYS A 89 23.92 -19.82 -4.31
C LYS A 89 24.39 -20.96 -3.42
N LEU A 90 23.55 -21.44 -2.50
CA LEU A 90 23.89 -22.56 -1.59
C LEU A 90 24.09 -23.90 -2.31
N THR A 91 23.54 -24.07 -3.51
CA THR A 91 23.55 -25.36 -4.23
C THR A 91 24.54 -25.37 -5.40
N VAL A 92 24.45 -24.39 -6.30
CA VAL A 92 25.23 -24.35 -7.54
C VAL A 92 26.41 -23.37 -7.43
N GLY A 93 26.25 -22.31 -6.62
CA GLY A 93 27.20 -21.19 -6.59
C GLY A 93 28.36 -21.33 -5.61
N ASP A 94 28.29 -22.25 -4.65
CA ASP A 94 29.33 -22.41 -3.63
C ASP A 94 30.29 -23.56 -3.96
N THR A 95 31.33 -23.28 -4.75
CA THR A 95 32.39 -24.25 -5.04
C THR A 95 33.36 -24.45 -3.87
N THR A 96 33.26 -23.65 -2.79
CA THR A 96 34.11 -23.75 -1.60
C THR A 96 33.50 -24.64 -0.52
N ASP A 97 32.18 -24.77 -0.49
CA ASP A 97 31.50 -25.79 0.29
C ASP A 97 31.69 -27.17 -0.36
N THR A 98 32.49 -28.02 0.29
CA THR A 98 32.82 -29.38 -0.19
C THR A 98 31.60 -30.31 -0.32
N THR A 99 30.45 -29.92 0.23
CA THR A 99 29.20 -30.67 0.14
C THR A 99 28.34 -30.27 -1.04
N SER A 100 28.61 -29.12 -1.68
CA SER A 100 27.81 -28.66 -2.81
C SER A 100 27.96 -29.58 -4.02
N PRO A 101 26.90 -29.77 -4.83
CA PRO A 101 26.99 -30.50 -6.10
C PRO A 101 28.09 -30.00 -7.02
N ALA A 102 28.31 -28.68 -7.11
CA ALA A 102 29.35 -28.09 -7.95
C ALA A 102 30.77 -28.48 -7.47
N ALA A 103 31.02 -28.44 -6.15
CA ALA A 103 32.28 -28.88 -5.58
C ALA A 103 32.53 -30.38 -5.81
N LYS A 104 31.50 -31.22 -5.59
CA LYS A 104 31.59 -32.67 -5.85
C LYS A 104 31.86 -33.00 -7.32
N LEU A 105 31.24 -32.27 -8.25
CA LEU A 105 31.50 -32.41 -9.68
C LEU A 105 32.94 -31.98 -10.04
N GLY A 106 33.45 -30.89 -9.46
CA GLY A 106 34.85 -30.49 -9.65
C GLY A 106 35.85 -31.51 -9.10
N VAL A 107 35.55 -32.16 -7.97
CA VAL A 107 36.37 -33.26 -7.43
C VAL A 107 36.34 -34.47 -8.38
N LEU A 108 35.18 -34.84 -8.91
CA LEU A 108 35.05 -35.93 -9.88
C LEU A 108 35.84 -35.65 -11.17
N ASP A 109 35.73 -34.44 -11.71
CA ASP A 109 36.46 -34.04 -12.93
C ASP A 109 37.98 -34.11 -12.73
N ASN A 110 38.48 -33.65 -11.58
CA ASN A 110 39.89 -33.81 -11.22
C ASN A 110 40.33 -35.27 -11.12
N ALA A 111 39.49 -36.14 -10.55
CA ALA A 111 39.78 -37.57 -10.45
C ALA A 111 39.81 -38.24 -11.84
N LEU A 112 38.89 -37.88 -12.74
CA LEU A 112 38.88 -38.37 -14.12
C LEU A 112 40.11 -37.90 -14.91
N ASN A 113 40.49 -36.63 -14.77
CA ASN A 113 41.71 -36.10 -15.39
C ASN A 113 42.97 -36.78 -14.85
N THR A 114 43.02 -37.07 -13.54
CA THR A 114 44.14 -37.80 -12.94
C THR A 114 44.24 -39.21 -13.50
N TYR A 115 43.12 -39.93 -13.62
CA TYR A 115 43.09 -41.27 -14.21
C TYR A 115 43.45 -41.28 -15.70
N ALA A 116 42.98 -40.30 -16.48
CA ALA A 116 43.25 -40.22 -17.90
C ALA A 116 44.71 -39.85 -18.24
N ASN A 117 45.40 -39.16 -17.34
CA ASN A 117 46.80 -38.75 -17.49
C ASN A 117 47.79 -39.60 -16.66
N ALA A 118 47.30 -40.66 -16.01
CA ALA A 118 48.11 -41.68 -15.34
C ALA A 118 48.48 -42.80 -16.31
#